data_AF-A0A8T4TEE4-F1
#
_entry.id   AF-A0A8T4TEE4-F1
#
_cell.length_a   1.000
_cell.length_b   1.000
_cell.length_c   1.000
_cell.angle_alpha   90.00
_cell.angle_beta   90.00
_cell.angle_gamma   90.00
#
_symmetry.space_group_name_H-M   'P 1'
#
loop_
_entity.id
_entity.type
_entity.pdbx_description
1 polymer ?
#
loop_
_entity_poly.entity_id
_entity_poly.type
_entity_poly.pdbx_seq_one_letter_code
_entity_poly.pdbx_strand_id
1 'polypeptide(L)'
;MKKGLIIYLLFSILIFQILVLNSVDAQVYPGTTWQTKTTSEMGMDVNRLNELRDYVGGNGVVIRDGYLVYSWGSQSQRNDIASAVKPLLLNN
;
A
#
# COMPACT_ATOMS: atom_id res chain seq x y z
N MET A 1 -7.67 46.29 11.77
CA MET A 1 -6.57 45.46 11.24
C MET A 1 -6.52 44.03 11.81
N LYS A 2 -6.80 43.78 13.10
CA LYS A 2 -6.68 42.42 13.70
C LYS A 2 -7.80 41.42 13.32
N LYS A 3 -9.03 41.90 13.07
CA LYS A 3 -10.19 41.02 12.76
C LYS A 3 -10.07 40.29 11.42
N GLY A 4 -9.53 40.95 10.39
CA GLY A 4 -9.27 40.33 9.09
C GLY A 4 -8.21 39.23 9.17
N LEU A 5 -7.12 39.49 9.90
CA LEU A 5 -6.04 38.51 10.12
C LEU A 5 -6.56 37.24 10.83
N ILE A 6 -7.44 37.40 11.82
CA ILE A 6 -8.07 36.28 12.53
C ILE A 6 -8.94 35.45 11.57
N ILE A 7 -9.71 36.09 10.70
CA ILE A 7 -10.56 35.39 9.72
C ILE A 7 -9.70 34.59 8.74
N TYR A 8 -8.60 35.16 8.23
CA TYR A 8 -7.68 34.44 7.33
C TYR A 8 -7.00 33.26 8.02
N LEU A 9 -6.59 33.41 9.28
CA LEU A 9 -6.02 32.30 10.07
C LEU A 9 -7.02 31.18 10.28
N LEU A 10 -8.28 31.50 10.60
CA LEU A 10 -9.35 30.49 10.75
C LEU A 10 -9.64 29.77 9.43
N PHE A 11 -9.66 30.51 8.31
CA PHE A 11 -9.85 29.91 6.98
C PHE A 11 -8.67 29.01 6.59
N SER A 12 -7.44 29.44 6.88
CA SER A 12 -6.23 28.65 6.65
C SER A 12 -6.22 27.36 7.48
N ILE A 13 -6.59 27.44 8.76
CA ILE A 13 -6.70 26.29 9.66
C ILE A 13 -7.79 25.32 9.17
N LEU A 14 -8.94 25.84 8.75
CA LEU A 14 -10.03 25.03 8.22
C LEU A 14 -9.62 24.30 6.94
N ILE A 15 -8.94 24.98 6.00
CA ILE A 15 -8.41 24.36 4.78
C ILE A 15 -7.37 23.28 5.13
N PHE A 16 -6.46 23.56 6.06
CA PHE A 16 -5.46 22.59 6.50
C PHE A 16 -6.09 21.34 7.12
N GLN A 17 -7.12 21.49 7.95
CA GLN A 17 -7.86 20.36 8.54
C GLN A 17 -8.56 19.50 7.49
N ILE A 18 -9.16 20.11 6.46
CA ILE A 18 -9.80 19.38 5.36
C ILE A 18 -8.75 18.58 4.57
N LEU A 19 -7.57 19.13 4.32
CA LEU A 19 -6.49 18.43 3.62
C LEU A 19 -5.97 17.20 4.41
N VAL A 20 -5.85 17.32 5.74
CA VAL A 20 -5.37 16.23 6.61
C VAL A 20 -6.39 15.08 6.72
N LEU A 21 -7.70 15.37 6.75
CA LEU A 21 -8.73 14.32 6.84
C LEU A 21 -8.79 13.43 5.58
N ASN A 22 -8.36 13.93 4.42
CA ASN A 22 -8.31 13.14 3.18
C ASN A 22 -7.09 12.21 3.09
N SER A 23 -6.15 12.27 4.04
CA SER A 23 -4.89 11.53 3.99
C SER A 23 -4.80 10.36 4.96
N VAL A 24 -5.78 10.18 5.85
CA VAL A 24 -5.87 9.00 6.74
C VAL A 24 -6.76 7.96 6.06
N ASP A 25 -6.17 7.17 5.16
CA ASP A 25 -6.84 5.98 4.64
C ASP A 25 -6.96 4.96 5.78
N ALA A 26 -8.12 4.30 5.92
CA ALA A 26 -8.29 3.29 6.95
C ALA A 26 -7.37 2.11 6.64
N GLN A 27 -6.78 1.49 7.67
CA GLN A 27 -5.92 0.32 7.47
C GLN A 27 -6.71 -0.77 6.72
N VAL A 28 -6.27 -1.09 5.51
CA VAL A 28 -6.89 -2.13 4.69
C VAL A 28 -6.24 -3.46 5.00
N TYR A 29 -7.09 -4.46 5.22
CA TYR A 29 -6.71 -5.86 5.37
C TYR A 29 -7.33 -6.67 4.23
N PRO A 30 -6.69 -7.77 3.81
CA PRO A 30 -7.26 -8.61 2.77
C PRO A 30 -8.57 -9.26 3.23
N GLY A 31 -9.51 -9.35 2.29
CA GLY A 31 -10.69 -10.21 2.41
C GLY A 31 -10.39 -11.59 1.81
N THR A 32 -11.36 -12.16 1.10
CA THR A 32 -11.15 -13.38 0.29
C THR A 32 -10.11 -13.15 -0.82
N THR A 33 -10.05 -11.93 -1.34
CA THR A 33 -9.03 -11.47 -2.30
C THR A 33 -8.45 -10.15 -1.84
N TRP A 34 -7.23 -9.86 -2.28
CA TRP A 34 -6.64 -8.52 -2.14
C TRP A 34 -7.31 -7.59 -3.15
N GLN A 35 -7.67 -6.40 -2.68
CA GLN A 35 -8.00 -5.29 -3.57
C GLN A 35 -6.73 -4.85 -4.30
N THR A 36 -6.87 -4.45 -5.57
CA THR A 36 -5.73 -4.05 -6.40
C THR A 36 -5.71 -2.53 -6.56
N LYS A 37 -4.51 -1.93 -6.46
CA LYS A 37 -4.24 -0.55 -6.86
C LYS A 37 -3.05 -0.54 -7.80
N THR A 38 -3.02 0.40 -8.73
CA THR A 38 -1.90 0.57 -9.66
C THR A 38 -0.66 1.07 -8.93
N THR A 39 0.51 0.82 -9.52
CA THR A 39 1.78 1.37 -9.03
C THR A 39 1.73 2.90 -8.93
N SER A 40 1.10 3.57 -9.89
CA SER A 40 0.94 5.02 -9.90
C SER A 40 0.06 5.53 -8.77
N GLU A 41 -1.07 4.87 -8.47
CA GLU A 41 -1.94 5.24 -7.34
C GLU A 41 -1.22 5.10 -5.99
N MET A 42 -0.27 4.17 -5.91
CA MET A 42 0.52 3.91 -4.71
C MET A 42 1.86 4.68 -4.68
N GLY A 43 2.11 5.57 -5.65
CA GLY A 43 3.35 6.34 -5.74
C GLY A 43 4.61 5.49 -5.90
N MET A 44 4.49 4.34 -6.57
CA MET A 44 5.56 3.37 -6.80
C MET A 44 6.08 3.42 -8.24
N ASP A 45 7.40 3.31 -8.40
CA ASP A 45 8.05 3.22 -9.70
C ASP A 45 7.98 1.79 -10.25
N VAL A 46 7.25 1.60 -11.35
CA VAL A 46 7.08 0.30 -12.01
C VAL A 46 8.39 -0.26 -12.54
N ASN A 47 9.36 0.57 -12.94
CA ASN A 47 10.63 0.09 -13.46
C ASN A 47 11.46 -0.55 -12.36
N ARG A 48 11.42 0.01 -11.14
CA ARG A 48 12.07 -0.60 -9.97
C ARG A 48 11.41 -1.91 -9.56
N LEU A 49 10.09 -2.04 -9.74
CA LEU A 49 9.39 -3.30 -9.51
C LEU A 49 9.71 -4.35 -10.58
N ASN A 50 9.94 -3.93 -11.82
CA ASN A 50 10.46 -4.81 -12.86
C ASN A 50 11.89 -5.27 -12.55
N GLU A 51 12.78 -4.36 -12.11
CA GLU A 51 14.13 -4.72 -11.65
C GLU A 51 14.08 -5.73 -10.50
N LEU A 52 13.20 -5.51 -9.52
CA LEU A 52 12.96 -6.44 -8.41
C LEU A 52 12.54 -7.82 -8.91
N ARG A 53 11.52 -7.87 -9.79
CA ARG A 53 11.03 -9.11 -10.40
C ARG A 53 12.17 -9.87 -11.07
N ASP A 54 12.96 -9.19 -11.89
CA ASP A 54 14.03 -9.81 -12.66
C ASP A 54 15.17 -10.29 -11.75
N TYR A 55 15.44 -9.57 -10.66
CA TYR A 55 16.42 -9.95 -9.66
C TYR A 55 16.00 -11.20 -8.84
N VAL A 56 14.75 -11.24 -8.35
CA VAL A 56 14.27 -12.34 -7.49
C VAL A 56 13.80 -13.57 -8.28
N GLY A 57 13.34 -13.36 -9.52
CA GLY A 57 12.74 -14.40 -10.35
C GLY A 57 11.50 -15.04 -9.74
N GLY A 58 11.18 -16.27 -10.18
CA GLY A 58 10.09 -17.07 -9.62
C GLY A 58 8.70 -16.42 -9.74
N ASN A 59 7.87 -16.62 -8.71
CA ASN A 59 6.51 -16.09 -8.60
C ASN A 59 6.44 -15.19 -7.36
N GLY A 60 5.74 -14.05 -7.45
CA GLY A 60 5.60 -13.18 -6.29
C GLY A 60 4.61 -12.04 -6.47
N VAL A 61 4.38 -11.33 -5.37
CA VAL A 61 3.48 -10.18 -5.28
C VAL A 61 4.10 -9.10 -4.39
N VAL A 62 3.74 -7.84 -4.65
CA VAL A 62 4.04 -6.72 -3.76
C VAL A 62 2.73 -6.17 -3.23
N ILE A 63 2.59 -6.20 -1.89
CA ILE A 63 1.47 -5.63 -1.16
C ILE A 63 1.93 -4.34 -0.48
N ARG A 64 1.16 -3.27 -0.63
CA ARG A 64 1.39 -1.98 0.05
C ARG A 64 0.09 -1.42 0.59
N ASP A 65 0.11 -1.01 1.86
CA ASP A 65 -1.06 -0.46 2.56
C ASP A 65 -2.32 -1.34 2.45
N GLY A 66 -2.12 -2.67 2.41
CA GLY A 66 -3.20 -3.65 2.26
C GLY A 66 -3.64 -3.96 0.83
N TYR A 67 -3.11 -3.27 -0.18
CA TYR A 67 -3.45 -3.47 -1.59
C TYR A 67 -2.41 -4.30 -2.34
N LEU A 68 -2.87 -5.17 -3.24
CA LEU A 68 -2.03 -5.78 -4.27
C LEU A 68 -1.65 -4.71 -5.29
N VAL A 69 -0.35 -4.46 -5.46
CA VAL A 69 0.14 -3.39 -6.34
C VAL A 69 0.85 -3.94 -7.57
N TYR A 70 1.50 -5.08 -7.41
CA TYR A 70 2.29 -5.69 -8.47
C TYR A 70 2.36 -7.20 -8.26
N SER A 71 2.35 -7.96 -9.35
CA SER A 71 2.50 -9.41 -9.33
C SER A 71 3.29 -9.88 -10.55
N TRP A 72 3.95 -11.04 -10.40
CA TRP A 72 4.62 -11.72 -11.50
C TRP A 72 4.55 -13.23 -11.33
N GLY A 73 4.68 -13.94 -12.45
CA GLY A 73 4.55 -15.40 -12.47
C GLY A 73 3.12 -15.85 -12.18
N SER A 74 2.96 -17.07 -11.63
CA SER A 74 1.67 -17.67 -11.32
C SER A 74 1.50 -17.99 -9.84
N GLN A 75 0.55 -17.31 -9.19
CA GLN A 75 0.26 -17.49 -7.76
C GLN A 75 -0.48 -18.80 -7.45
N SER A 76 -1.11 -19.42 -8.46
CA SER A 76 -1.76 -20.72 -8.33
C SER A 76 -0.79 -21.89 -8.45
N GLN A 77 0.46 -21.64 -8.84
CA GLN A 77 1.48 -22.67 -8.96
C GLN A 77 1.95 -23.14 -7.58
N ARG A 78 1.97 -24.46 -7.36
CA ARG A 78 2.51 -25.07 -6.15
C ARG A 78 4.04 -25.09 -6.20
N ASN A 79 4.68 -24.65 -5.12
CA ASN A 79 6.13 -24.65 -4.94
C ASN A 79 6.49 -24.99 -3.48
N ASP A 80 7.73 -25.43 -3.25
CA ASP A 80 8.24 -25.67 -1.90
C ASP A 80 8.45 -24.34 -1.18
N ILE A 81 7.77 -24.15 -0.05
CA ILE A 81 7.89 -22.93 0.78
C ILE A 81 8.92 -23.07 1.91
N ALA A 82 9.55 -24.25 2.05
CA ALA A 82 10.58 -24.57 3.02
C ALA A 82 10.30 -23.98 4.41
N SER A 83 11.25 -23.22 4.98
CA SER A 83 11.11 -22.61 6.31
C SER A 83 10.01 -21.54 6.42
N ALA A 84 9.44 -21.05 5.31
CA ALA A 84 8.36 -20.06 5.35
C ALA A 84 7.03 -20.64 5.87
N VAL A 85 6.92 -21.98 6.03
CA VAL A 85 5.76 -22.62 6.65
C VAL A 85 5.67 -22.40 8.17
N LYS A 86 6.78 -22.02 8.82
CA LYS A 86 6.87 -21.94 10.29
C LYS A 86 5.77 -21.10 10.95
N PRO A 87 5.38 -19.91 10.44
CA PRO A 87 4.30 -19.13 11.05
C PRO A 87 2.94 -19.84 11.07
N LEU A 88 2.73 -20.83 10.21
CA LEU A 88 1.51 -21.64 10.17
C LEU A 88 1.54 -22.80 11.18
N LEU A 89 2.73 -23.25 11.59
CA LEU A 89 2.90 -24.42 12.47
C LEU A 89 3.24 -24.06 13.92
N LEU A 90 3.89 -22.91 14.14
CA LEU A 90 4.44 -22.53 15.45
C LEU A 90 3.55 -21.56 16.24
N ASN A 91 2.40 -21.17 15.69
CA ASN A 91 1.46 -20.23 16.31
C ASN A 91 0.30 -20.93 17.06
N ASN A 92 0.52 -22.16 17.52
CA ASN A 92 -0.42 -22.90 18.37
C ASN A 92 -0.19 -22.60 19.85
#